data_AF-A0A353IM69-F1
#
_entry.id   AF-A0A353IM69-F1
#
_cell.length_a   1.000
_cell.length_b   1.000
_cell.length_c   1.000
_cell.angle_alpha   90.00
_cell.angle_beta   90.00
_cell.angle_gamma   90.00
#
_symmetry.space_group_name_H-M   'P 1'
#
loop_
_entity.id
_entity.type
_entity.pdbx_description
1 polymer ?
#
loop_
_entity_poly.entity_id
_entity_poly.type
_entity_poly.pdbx_seq_one_letter_code
_entity_poly.pdbx_strand_id
1 'polypeptide(L)'
;NYRGFPKSICTSLNHVVCHGIPGPRALREGDVLNIDVTLIVDGWHGDSSRMYPVGKISRAAERLLNVTHKALMLGVEAVKPGATTGDIGHAIQAYAEAERCGVVRDFCGHGLGRVFHDRPNILHYGEPGEGLPLKAGMLFTIEPMINLGKPHVKILSDGWTAVTRDRSLSAQYEHTVGVTETG
;
A
#
# COMPACT_ATOMS: atom_id res chain seq x y z
N ASN A 1 -6.17 6.46 18.33
CA ASN A 1 -6.98 7.62 17.89
C ASN A 1 -6.17 8.53 16.97
N TYR A 2 -5.56 7.98 15.91
CA TYR A 2 -4.75 8.77 14.97
C TYR A 2 -5.68 9.63 14.11
N ARG A 3 -5.59 10.96 14.25
CA ARG A 3 -6.46 11.94 13.57
C ARG A 3 -7.98 11.67 13.65
N GLY A 4 -8.43 10.96 14.69
CA GLY A 4 -9.85 10.58 14.84
C GLY A 4 -10.24 9.20 14.32
N PHE A 5 -9.30 8.36 13.84
CA PHE A 5 -9.61 7.00 13.40
C PHE A 5 -10.15 6.17 14.59
N PRO A 6 -11.33 5.52 14.44
CA PRO A 6 -12.09 5.01 15.58
C PRO A 6 -11.72 3.59 16.02
N LYS A 7 -10.79 2.92 15.34
CA LYS A 7 -10.39 1.52 15.60
C LYS A 7 -8.86 1.40 15.75
N SER A 8 -8.40 0.19 16.00
CA SER A 8 -6.98 -0.10 16.25
C SER A 8 -6.23 -0.66 15.04
N ILE A 9 -6.95 -1.08 14.00
CA ILE A 9 -6.42 -1.63 12.75
C ILE A 9 -7.30 -1.17 11.58
N CYS A 10 -6.75 -1.19 10.38
CA CYS A 10 -7.51 -1.02 9.14
C CYS A 10 -7.84 -2.39 8.55
N THR A 11 -9.08 -2.57 8.07
CA THR A 11 -9.56 -3.79 7.42
C THR A 11 -10.25 -3.44 6.12
N SER A 12 -9.54 -3.58 4.99
CA SER A 12 -10.00 -3.10 3.67
C SER A 12 -10.47 -4.27 2.81
N LEU A 13 -11.79 -4.39 2.69
CA LEU A 13 -12.47 -5.54 2.07
C LEU A 13 -12.84 -5.27 0.61
N ASN A 14 -12.41 -6.16 -0.29
CA ASN A 14 -12.75 -6.19 -1.72
C ASN A 14 -12.39 -4.92 -2.51
N HIS A 15 -13.32 -3.96 -2.59
CA HIS A 15 -13.16 -2.71 -3.36
C HIS A 15 -12.71 -1.54 -2.48
N VAL A 16 -12.54 -1.78 -1.18
CA VAL A 16 -11.90 -0.83 -0.27
C VAL A 16 -10.40 -0.87 -0.53
N VAL A 17 -9.85 0.28 -0.86
CA VAL A 17 -8.45 0.49 -1.22
C VAL A 17 -7.57 0.51 0.03
N CYS A 18 -7.92 1.36 0.99
CA CYS A 18 -7.23 1.50 2.26
C CYS A 18 -8.19 2.10 3.32
N HIS A 19 -7.72 2.12 4.58
CA HIS A 19 -8.40 2.76 5.71
C HIS A 19 -9.84 2.26 6.00
N GLY A 20 -10.17 1.03 5.60
CA GLY A 20 -11.46 0.43 5.97
C GLY A 20 -11.60 0.32 7.48
N ILE A 21 -12.69 0.84 8.04
CA ILE A 21 -12.96 0.77 9.48
C ILE A 21 -13.57 -0.61 9.83
N PRO A 22 -12.98 -1.40 10.75
CA PRO A 22 -13.58 -2.64 11.24
C PRO A 22 -15.03 -2.48 11.70
N GLY A 23 -15.92 -3.33 11.18
CA GLY A 23 -17.36 -3.29 11.42
C GLY A 23 -18.00 -4.68 11.56
N PRO A 24 -19.34 -4.78 11.69
CA PRO A 24 -20.04 -6.02 12.02
C PRO A 24 -20.23 -6.97 10.82
N ARG A 25 -19.80 -6.60 9.61
CA ARG A 25 -19.97 -7.44 8.41
C ARG A 25 -19.14 -8.71 8.56
N ALA A 26 -19.81 -9.85 8.57
CA ALA A 26 -19.15 -11.15 8.47
C ALA A 26 -18.51 -11.33 7.09
N LEU A 27 -17.27 -11.82 7.08
CA LEU A 27 -16.54 -12.21 5.88
C LEU A 27 -17.21 -13.43 5.24
N ARG A 28 -17.10 -13.54 3.91
CA ARG A 28 -17.68 -14.65 3.14
C ARG A 28 -16.62 -15.29 2.25
N GLU A 29 -16.81 -16.57 1.95
CA GLU A 29 -15.97 -17.22 0.94
C GLU A 29 -15.96 -16.41 -0.36
N GLY A 30 -14.76 -16.19 -0.92
CA GLY A 30 -14.55 -15.36 -2.10
C GLY A 30 -14.13 -13.93 -1.83
N ASP A 31 -14.26 -13.44 -0.59
CA ASP A 31 -13.78 -12.12 -0.20
C ASP A 31 -12.23 -12.08 -0.17
N VAL A 32 -11.66 -10.90 -0.43
CA VAL A 32 -10.24 -10.59 -0.19
C VAL A 32 -10.15 -9.39 0.76
N LEU A 33 -9.28 -9.50 1.76
CA LEU A 33 -9.18 -8.53 2.85
C LEU A 33 -7.73 -8.10 3.04
N ASN A 34 -7.43 -6.81 2.93
CA ASN A 34 -6.20 -6.26 3.51
C ASN A 34 -6.40 -6.08 5.03
N ILE A 35 -5.40 -6.48 5.81
CA ILE A 35 -5.27 -6.07 7.21
C ILE A 35 -3.97 -5.29 7.32
N ASP A 36 -4.09 -4.08 7.84
CA ASP A 36 -3.01 -3.11 8.00
C ASP A 36 -2.85 -2.77 9.48
N VAL A 37 -1.61 -2.91 9.96
CA VAL A 37 -1.23 -2.86 11.37
C VAL A 37 0.01 -2.00 11.58
N THR A 38 -0.18 -0.96 12.40
CA THR A 38 0.91 -0.16 12.94
C THR A 38 1.03 -0.39 14.45
N LEU A 39 2.20 -0.79 14.91
CA LEU A 39 2.49 -0.90 16.36
C LEU A 39 3.38 0.24 16.81
N ILE A 40 3.24 0.63 18.09
CA ILE A 40 4.14 1.56 18.75
C ILE A 40 4.87 0.81 19.87
N VAL A 41 6.18 0.66 19.73
CA VAL A 41 7.04 0.00 20.73
C VAL A 41 8.21 0.94 21.04
N ASP A 42 8.42 1.25 22.32
CA ASP A 42 9.47 2.18 22.78
C ASP A 42 9.50 3.53 22.04
N GLY A 43 8.31 4.01 21.66
CA GLY A 43 8.12 5.26 20.92
C GLY A 43 8.40 5.17 19.41
N TRP A 44 8.68 3.98 18.87
CA TRP A 44 8.87 3.73 17.45
C TRP A 44 7.64 3.08 16.83
N HIS A 45 7.26 3.57 15.66
CA HIS A 45 6.20 3.00 14.83
C HIS A 45 6.82 1.95 13.89
N GLY A 46 6.18 0.79 13.80
CA GLY A 46 6.45 -0.21 12.78
C GLY A 46 5.16 -0.53 12.04
N ASP A 47 5.21 -0.50 10.71
CA ASP A 47 4.02 -0.54 9.86
C ASP A 47 4.11 -1.61 8.77
N SER A 48 3.02 -2.33 8.57
CA SER A 48 2.91 -3.37 7.55
C SER A 48 1.47 -3.81 7.34
N SER A 49 1.17 -4.20 6.11
CA SER A 49 -0.12 -4.75 5.72
C SER A 49 0.01 -5.93 4.76
N ARG A 50 -1.02 -6.76 4.73
CA ARG A 50 -1.07 -7.96 3.89
C ARG A 50 -2.50 -8.28 3.46
N MET A 51 -2.64 -8.83 2.25
CA MET A 51 -3.90 -9.41 1.77
C MET A 51 -4.11 -10.84 2.26
N TYR A 52 -5.35 -11.14 2.62
CA TYR A 52 -5.82 -12.45 3.04
C TYR A 52 -7.03 -12.87 2.19
N PRO A 53 -6.98 -14.04 1.54
CA PRO A 53 -8.15 -14.64 0.91
C PRO A 53 -9.07 -15.27 1.96
N VAL A 54 -10.38 -15.10 1.79
CA VAL A 54 -11.37 -15.79 2.62
C VAL A 54 -11.86 -17.02 1.85
N GLY A 55 -11.38 -18.19 2.25
CA GLY A 55 -11.69 -19.44 1.56
C GLY A 55 -11.21 -19.44 0.11
N LYS A 56 -12.00 -20.03 -0.79
CA LYS A 56 -11.69 -20.05 -2.23
C LYS A 56 -12.06 -18.73 -2.90
N ILE A 57 -11.07 -18.05 -3.47
CA ILE A 57 -11.26 -16.79 -4.23
C ILE A 57 -11.30 -17.01 -5.74
N SER A 58 -11.77 -16.00 -6.48
CA SER A 58 -11.76 -16.02 -7.94
C SER A 58 -10.33 -15.91 -8.49
N ARG A 59 -10.10 -16.42 -9.71
CA ARG A 59 -8.80 -16.27 -10.41
C ARG A 59 -8.40 -14.81 -10.61
N ALA A 60 -9.37 -13.92 -10.82
CA ALA A 60 -9.11 -12.50 -10.96
C ALA A 60 -8.60 -11.88 -9.65
N ALA A 61 -9.18 -12.27 -8.52
CA ALA A 61 -8.72 -11.84 -7.20
C ALA A 61 -7.32 -12.42 -6.87
N GLU A 62 -7.10 -13.70 -7.13
CA GLU A 62 -5.79 -14.35 -6.93
C GLU A 62 -4.70 -13.66 -7.75
N ARG A 63 -4.99 -13.37 -9.03
CA ARG A 63 -4.09 -12.59 -9.88
C ARG A 63 -3.82 -11.21 -9.30
N LEU A 64 -4.85 -10.47 -8.86
CA LEU A 64 -4.67 -9.14 -8.30
C LEU A 64 -3.74 -9.17 -7.06
N LEU A 65 -3.94 -10.12 -6.16
CA LEU A 65 -3.08 -10.30 -4.98
C LEU A 65 -1.62 -10.55 -5.40
N ASN A 66 -1.39 -11.44 -6.37
CA ASN A 66 -0.05 -11.76 -6.88
C ASN A 66 0.62 -10.55 -7.55
N VAL A 67 -0.11 -9.82 -8.39
CA VAL A 67 0.39 -8.61 -9.06
C VAL A 67 0.77 -7.56 -8.02
N THR A 68 -0.09 -7.32 -7.03
CA THR A 68 0.15 -6.31 -5.98
C THR A 68 1.37 -6.66 -5.15
N HIS A 69 1.50 -7.93 -4.72
CA HIS A 69 2.65 -8.38 -3.96
C HIS A 69 3.95 -8.29 -4.78
N LYS A 70 3.94 -8.69 -6.06
CA LYS A 70 5.13 -8.57 -6.91
C LYS A 70 5.47 -7.10 -7.17
N ALA A 71 4.49 -6.22 -7.32
CA ALA A 71 4.71 -4.78 -7.46
C ALA A 71 5.42 -4.20 -6.22
N LEU A 72 4.95 -4.54 -5.00
CA LEU A 72 5.65 -4.19 -3.76
C LEU A 72 7.11 -4.63 -3.80
N MET A 73 7.35 -5.91 -4.11
CA MET A 73 8.72 -6.45 -4.12
C MET A 73 9.61 -5.77 -5.16
N LEU A 74 9.10 -5.43 -6.35
CA LEU A 74 9.84 -4.66 -7.35
C LEU A 74 10.18 -3.25 -6.85
N GLY A 75 9.26 -2.61 -6.11
CA GLY A 75 9.54 -1.33 -5.45
C GLY A 75 10.64 -1.46 -4.39
N VAL A 76 10.63 -2.53 -3.58
CA VAL A 76 11.67 -2.83 -2.59
C VAL A 76 13.02 -3.13 -3.27
N GLU A 77 13.03 -3.91 -4.35
CA GLU A 77 14.24 -4.24 -5.13
C GLU A 77 14.92 -3.00 -5.75
N ALA A 78 14.17 -1.91 -5.97
CA ALA A 78 14.69 -0.64 -6.45
C ALA A 78 15.39 0.19 -5.36
N VAL A 79 15.21 -0.16 -4.08
CA VAL A 79 15.79 0.58 -2.96
C VAL A 79 17.29 0.29 -2.87
N LYS A 80 18.08 1.37 -2.88
CA LYS A 80 19.52 1.38 -2.59
C LYS A 80 20.02 2.83 -2.50
N PRO A 81 21.18 3.09 -1.87
CA PRO A 81 21.80 4.41 -1.93
C PRO A 81 21.97 4.92 -3.36
N GLY A 82 21.57 6.16 -3.60
CA GLY A 82 21.69 6.83 -4.91
C GLY A 82 20.53 6.57 -5.88
N ALA A 83 19.69 5.56 -5.66
CA ALA A 83 18.38 5.48 -6.33
C ALA A 83 17.46 6.61 -5.84
N THR A 84 16.35 6.87 -6.52
CA THR A 84 15.41 7.92 -6.15
C THR A 84 14.03 7.37 -5.78
N THR A 85 13.22 8.20 -5.10
CA THR A 85 11.81 7.85 -4.84
C THR A 85 11.01 7.61 -6.13
N GLY A 86 11.38 8.26 -7.23
CA GLY A 86 10.80 8.03 -8.56
C GLY A 86 11.13 6.66 -9.14
N ASP A 87 12.32 6.12 -8.88
CA ASP A 87 12.68 4.75 -9.30
C ASP A 87 11.76 3.69 -8.66
N ILE A 88 11.41 3.87 -7.38
CA ILE A 88 10.45 3.00 -6.67
C ILE A 88 9.07 3.06 -7.35
N GLY A 89 8.57 4.28 -7.58
CA GLY A 89 7.27 4.50 -8.22
C GLY A 89 7.22 3.94 -9.65
N HIS A 90 8.29 4.15 -10.42
CA HIS A 90 8.40 3.63 -11.78
C HIS A 90 8.38 2.10 -11.80
N ALA A 91 9.15 1.44 -10.92
CA ALA A 91 9.22 -0.02 -10.85
C ALA A 91 7.85 -0.65 -10.54
N ILE A 92 7.10 -0.05 -9.62
CA ILE A 92 5.73 -0.47 -9.28
C ILE A 92 4.79 -0.25 -10.47
N GLN A 93 4.77 0.98 -11.00
CA GLN A 93 3.82 1.39 -12.02
C GLN A 93 4.00 0.62 -13.32
N ALA A 94 5.24 0.52 -13.82
CA ALA A 94 5.53 -0.15 -15.09
C ALA A 94 5.03 -1.62 -15.07
N TYR A 95 5.21 -2.30 -13.94
CA TYR A 95 4.74 -3.68 -13.79
C TYR A 95 3.23 -3.77 -13.65
N ALA A 96 2.62 -3.01 -12.75
CA ALA A 96 1.18 -3.09 -12.49
C ALA A 96 0.34 -2.70 -13.73
N GLU A 97 0.76 -1.66 -14.47
CA GLU A 97 0.07 -1.21 -15.67
C GLU A 97 0.24 -2.19 -16.84
N ALA A 98 1.40 -2.85 -16.98
CA ALA A 98 1.59 -3.96 -17.93
C ALA A 98 0.66 -5.16 -17.61
N GLU A 99 0.37 -5.37 -16.32
CA GLU A 99 -0.65 -6.30 -15.84
C GLU A 99 -2.07 -5.73 -15.91
N ARG A 100 -2.31 -4.67 -16.69
CA ARG A 100 -3.65 -4.08 -16.90
C ARG A 100 -4.37 -3.73 -15.59
N CYS A 101 -3.61 -3.33 -14.56
CA CYS A 101 -4.14 -2.88 -13.28
C CYS A 101 -3.87 -1.38 -13.13
N GLY A 102 -4.74 -0.68 -12.39
CA GLY A 102 -4.57 0.73 -12.07
C GLY A 102 -3.79 0.95 -10.78
N VAL A 103 -2.83 1.87 -10.76
CA VAL A 103 -2.10 2.27 -9.55
C VAL A 103 -2.77 3.47 -8.90
N VAL A 104 -3.22 3.33 -7.65
CA VAL A 104 -3.83 4.43 -6.90
C VAL A 104 -2.83 5.58 -6.73
N ARG A 105 -3.31 6.82 -6.88
CA ARG A 105 -2.45 8.03 -6.87
C ARG A 105 -2.72 8.98 -5.72
N ASP A 106 -3.83 8.78 -5.01
CA ASP A 106 -4.31 9.64 -3.92
C ASP A 106 -3.62 9.34 -2.58
N PHE A 107 -2.96 8.19 -2.48
CA PHE A 107 -2.24 7.72 -1.30
C PHE A 107 -0.81 7.30 -1.69
N CYS A 108 0.10 7.33 -0.74
CA CYS A 108 1.52 7.04 -0.94
C CYS A 108 2.10 6.38 0.31
N GLY A 109 3.24 5.72 0.16
CA GLY A 109 4.05 5.37 1.32
C GLY A 109 4.63 6.61 1.99
N HIS A 110 5.20 6.43 3.17
CA HIS A 110 5.67 7.52 3.99
C HIS A 110 6.93 7.16 4.77
N GLY A 111 7.73 8.17 5.11
CA GLY A 111 8.72 8.03 6.17
C GLY A 111 8.06 7.66 7.48
N LEU A 112 8.74 6.88 8.30
CA LEU A 112 8.27 6.56 9.64
C LEU A 112 9.43 6.33 10.62
N GLY A 113 9.09 6.36 11.90
CA GLY A 113 10.00 6.09 13.01
C GLY A 113 9.34 6.52 14.31
N ARG A 114 9.85 7.56 14.96
CA ARG A 114 9.16 8.14 16.13
C ARG A 114 7.90 8.93 15.78
N VAL A 115 7.76 9.30 14.52
CA VAL A 115 6.55 9.86 13.93
C VAL A 115 5.94 8.78 13.03
N PHE A 116 4.61 8.63 13.08
CA PHE A 116 3.91 7.64 12.26
C PHE A 116 4.07 7.97 10.77
N HIS A 117 3.51 9.09 10.32
CA HIS A 117 3.63 9.54 8.94
C HIS A 117 4.55 10.76 8.84
N ASP A 118 5.71 10.58 8.23
CA ASP A 118 6.74 11.61 8.00
C ASP A 118 7.25 11.56 6.55
N ARG A 119 8.22 12.40 6.20
CA ARG A 119 8.91 12.39 4.91
C ARG A 119 9.92 11.24 4.83
N PRO A 120 10.21 10.72 3.62
CA PRO A 120 9.67 11.14 2.32
C PRO A 120 8.28 10.57 2.02
N ASN A 121 7.54 11.23 1.13
CA ASN A 121 6.39 10.60 0.49
C ASN A 121 6.91 9.65 -0.59
N ILE A 122 6.49 8.39 -0.54
CA ILE A 122 6.87 7.36 -1.51
C ILE A 122 5.69 7.13 -2.45
N LEU A 123 5.67 7.83 -3.58
CA LEU A 123 4.65 7.62 -4.61
C LEU A 123 4.85 6.25 -5.25
N HIS A 124 3.75 5.54 -5.52
CA HIS A 124 3.78 4.22 -6.17
C HIS A 124 3.75 4.32 -7.71
N TYR A 125 3.98 5.53 -8.23
CA TYR A 125 4.07 5.88 -9.63
C TYR A 125 5.14 6.96 -9.81
N GLY A 126 5.75 7.06 -11.00
CA GLY A 126 6.80 8.04 -11.25
C GLY A 126 7.73 7.69 -12.41
N GLU A 127 8.71 8.56 -12.60
CA GLU A 127 9.74 8.43 -13.64
C GLU A 127 11.11 8.11 -13.02
N PRO A 128 11.96 7.33 -13.70
CA PRO A 128 13.30 6.99 -13.21
C PRO A 128 14.16 8.22 -12.94
N GLY A 129 14.90 8.22 -11.84
CA GLY A 129 15.80 9.31 -11.43
C GLY A 129 15.11 10.57 -10.91
N GLU A 130 13.77 10.64 -10.89
CA GLU A 130 13.05 11.77 -10.30
C GLU A 130 12.84 11.64 -8.79
N GLY A 131 12.65 12.77 -8.11
CA GLY A 131 12.35 12.80 -6.68
C GLY A 131 13.60 12.77 -5.79
N LEU A 132 13.42 12.32 -4.55
CA LEU A 132 14.45 12.42 -3.51
C LEU A 132 15.46 11.27 -3.63
N PRO A 133 16.78 11.52 -3.64
CA PRO A 133 17.79 10.46 -3.61
C PRO A 133 17.80 9.73 -2.26
N LEU A 134 17.74 8.41 -2.31
CA LEU A 134 17.78 7.51 -1.17
C LEU A 134 19.19 7.45 -0.59
N LYS A 135 19.27 7.43 0.75
CA LYS A 135 20.53 7.36 1.51
C LYS A 135 20.42 6.30 2.58
N ALA A 136 21.54 5.64 2.88
CA ALA A 136 21.62 4.69 3.98
C ALA A 136 21.12 5.33 5.29
N GLY A 137 20.35 4.58 6.07
CA GLY A 137 19.72 5.03 7.32
C GLY A 137 18.32 5.64 7.14
N MET A 138 17.82 5.83 5.91
CA MET A 138 16.41 6.20 5.70
C MET A 138 15.48 5.01 6.03
N LEU A 139 14.33 5.31 6.65
CA LEU A 139 13.24 4.36 6.88
C LEU A 139 11.93 4.92 6.34
N PHE A 140 11.21 4.13 5.54
CA PHE A 140 9.93 4.49 4.95
C PHE A 140 9.12 3.25 4.56
N THR A 141 7.81 3.41 4.37
CA THR A 141 6.93 2.37 3.85
C THR A 141 6.93 2.36 2.32
N ILE A 142 6.83 1.17 1.75
CA ILE A 142 6.38 0.96 0.37
C ILE A 142 5.09 0.14 0.48
N GLU A 143 3.99 0.66 -0.04
CA GLU A 143 2.64 0.16 0.26
C GLU A 143 1.67 0.25 -0.95
N PRO A 144 2.04 -0.27 -2.13
CA PRO A 144 1.28 -0.03 -3.34
C PRO A 144 -0.15 -0.55 -3.25
N MET A 145 -1.09 0.33 -3.55
CA MET A 145 -2.50 0.02 -3.72
C MET A 145 -2.82 -0.14 -5.20
N ILE A 146 -3.16 -1.36 -5.60
CA ILE A 146 -3.39 -1.74 -6.99
C ILE A 146 -4.86 -2.11 -7.18
N ASN A 147 -5.51 -1.45 -8.13
CA ASN A 147 -6.89 -1.70 -8.51
C ASN A 147 -6.93 -2.62 -9.73
N LEU A 148 -7.88 -3.57 -9.73
CA LEU A 148 -8.15 -4.36 -10.94
C LEU A 148 -8.71 -3.49 -12.07
N GLY A 149 -9.41 -2.41 -11.71
CA GLY A 149 -9.94 -1.40 -12.63
C GLY A 149 -9.07 -0.15 -12.71
N LYS A 150 -9.72 1.02 -12.77
CA LYS A 150 -9.04 2.32 -12.90
C LYS A 150 -8.42 2.79 -11.59
N PRO A 151 -7.41 3.68 -11.62
CA PRO A 151 -6.71 4.15 -10.42
C PRO A 151 -7.54 5.05 -9.49
N HIS A 152 -8.68 5.57 -9.97
CA HIS A 152 -9.44 6.58 -9.23
C HIS A 152 -10.16 6.01 -8.00
N VAL A 153 -10.07 6.73 -6.89
CA VAL A 153 -10.70 6.40 -5.62
C VAL A 153 -11.75 7.44 -5.20
N LYS A 154 -12.55 7.09 -4.20
CA LYS A 154 -13.46 8.00 -3.50
C LYS A 154 -13.40 7.68 -2.00
N ILE A 155 -13.33 8.71 -1.17
CA ILE A 155 -13.47 8.59 0.29
C ILE A 155 -14.96 8.60 0.64
N LEU A 156 -15.39 7.66 1.50
CA LEU A 156 -16.77 7.56 1.98
C LEU A 156 -17.11 8.64 3.01
N SER A 157 -18.40 8.76 3.35
CA SER A 157 -18.89 9.77 4.30
C SER A 157 -18.40 9.57 5.73
N ASP A 158 -17.80 8.41 6.04
CA ASP A 158 -17.11 8.18 7.31
C ASP A 158 -15.78 8.95 7.43
N GLY A 159 -15.30 9.55 6.34
CA GLY A 159 -14.08 10.35 6.29
C GLY A 159 -12.79 9.55 6.19
N TRP A 160 -12.86 8.22 6.14
CA TRP A 160 -11.69 7.33 6.19
C TRP A 160 -11.68 6.33 5.05
N THR A 161 -12.75 5.57 4.88
CA THR A 161 -12.78 4.42 3.98
C THR A 161 -12.61 4.89 2.54
N ALA A 162 -11.48 4.54 1.93
CA ALA A 162 -11.22 4.81 0.52
C ALA A 162 -11.66 3.62 -0.33
N VAL A 163 -12.44 3.86 -1.39
CA VAL A 163 -12.94 2.80 -2.28
C VAL A 163 -12.62 3.11 -3.73
N THR A 164 -12.49 2.08 -4.57
CA THR A 164 -12.41 2.25 -6.03
C THR A 164 -13.68 2.90 -6.56
N ARG A 165 -13.56 3.86 -7.49
CA ARG A 165 -14.74 4.55 -8.06
C ARG A 165 -15.63 3.63 -8.89
N ASP A 166 -15.03 2.64 -9.55
CA ASP A 166 -15.73 1.65 -10.38
C ASP A 166 -16.17 0.40 -9.60
N ARG A 167 -15.91 0.35 -8.29
CA ARG A 167 -16.18 -0.79 -7.39
C ARG A 167 -15.46 -2.08 -7.79
N SER A 168 -14.42 -2.00 -8.62
CA SER A 168 -13.51 -3.12 -8.87
C SER A 168 -12.72 -3.47 -7.60
N LEU A 169 -12.18 -4.69 -7.56
CA LEU A 169 -11.31 -5.12 -6.46
C LEU A 169 -10.05 -4.24 -6.37
N SER A 170 -9.59 -4.02 -5.15
CA SER A 170 -8.30 -3.42 -4.84
C SER A 170 -7.52 -4.35 -3.92
N ALA A 171 -6.19 -4.25 -3.96
CA ALA A 171 -5.30 -4.96 -3.07
C ALA A 171 -4.13 -4.05 -2.67
N GLN A 172 -3.62 -4.29 -1.46
CA GLN A 172 -2.48 -3.58 -0.90
C GLN A 172 -1.59 -4.59 -0.15
N TYR A 173 -0.29 -4.42 -0.29
CA TYR A 173 0.71 -5.03 0.57
C TYR A 173 1.69 -3.95 0.99
N GLU A 174 2.31 -4.12 2.14
CA GLU A 174 3.21 -3.12 2.66
C GLU A 174 4.36 -3.69 3.47
N HIS A 175 5.51 -3.07 3.28
CA HIS A 175 6.64 -3.19 4.18
C HIS A 175 7.20 -1.82 4.56
N THR A 176 7.52 -1.67 5.85
CA THR A 176 8.55 -0.75 6.31
C THR A 176 9.92 -1.22 5.79
N VAL A 177 10.62 -0.37 5.05
CA VAL A 177 11.93 -0.64 4.45
C VAL A 177 12.97 0.30 5.05
N GLY A 178 14.15 -0.24 5.33
CA GLY A 178 15.32 0.53 5.72
C GLY A 178 16.38 0.49 4.62
N VAL A 179 16.87 1.65 4.20
CA VAL A 179 17.98 1.73 3.24
C VAL A 179 19.29 1.43 3.97
N THR A 180 20.00 0.39 3.54
CA THR A 180 21.32 0.00 4.02
C THR A 180 22.42 0.57 3.11
N GLU A 181 23.68 0.27 3.39
CA GLU A 181 24.81 0.72 2.55
C GLU A 181 24.83 0.07 1.15
N THR A 182 24.15 -1.08 0.98
CA THR A 182 24.24 -1.91 -0.22
C THR A 182 22.91 -2.21 -0.90
N GLY A 183 21.79 -1.71 -0.34
CA GLY A 183 20.42 -2.01 -0.78
C GLY A 183 19.38 -1.56 0.23
#